data_AF-A0A3N6E9U6-F1
#
_entry.id   AF-A0A3N6E9U6-F1
#
_cell.length_a   1.000
_cell.length_b   1.000
_cell.length_c   1.000
_cell.angle_alpha   90.00
_cell.angle_beta   90.00
_cell.angle_gamma   90.00
#
_symmetry.space_group_name_H-M   'P 1'
#
loop_
_entity.id
_entity.type
_entity.pdbx_description
1 polymer ?
#
loop_
_entity_poly.entity_id
_entity_poly.type
_entity_poly.pdbx_seq_one_letter_code
_entity_poly.pdbx_strand_id
1 'polypeptide(L)'
;MTVDARAAARRRPLHLALGGALVVATALVPSAESAAAGQVFDVTLPYTCQLPSGAEEVGVEISAALPVAASTGEEIQPDDVVVEVTLPPSALTQFTALEAATLSAVAELTVRNTIGEQSADASWQRLTAPETALPAEGPVVLTATGEVPTVAFGASGRATIAPAALALTLSPRKADGEPTTPAELAVTCEPVDGEQAELARIAVRDVAGPAAPGPDEKPPAPGEDGAEPPAPHRPGPGLSSNVRERIDALTERKLKALDGDDPGSCPIEIPPEWVMTTAETYAAGFANASKLDGAAALGPAFMKVVLNKRYINDSCASTVDVTSEVQFEYQGRRQLPPTKATFLTYGFMPTTATMVLEQVGPPAAVQTHTVTNTPSYPEETTVTAQLSMRLYDVEVNGVPLDVGPDCRTERPFEQVLRGYGQSYPPAGYLVAYGGTLTGYAHIPPFRGCGVDEDLDPLFTSAISSPGKKADNYTKMTQAPLCVATNPEGPDCPPRKPKPER
;
A
#
# COMPACT_ATOMS: atom_id res chain seq x y z
N MET A 1 64.91 -72.75 -28.80
CA MET A 1 65.56 -71.56 -28.23
C MET A 1 64.83 -70.37 -28.81
N THR A 2 63.87 -69.88 -28.06
CA THR A 2 62.79 -69.02 -28.51
C THR A 2 62.42 -68.12 -27.34
N VAL A 3 62.41 -66.82 -27.64
CA VAL A 3 61.51 -65.78 -27.12
C VAL A 3 61.20 -65.84 -25.62
N ASP A 4 61.82 -64.98 -24.83
CA ASP A 4 61.25 -63.69 -24.41
C ASP A 4 62.13 -63.10 -23.30
N ALA A 5 62.34 -61.79 -23.35
CA ALA A 5 62.47 -60.90 -22.18
C ALA A 5 63.10 -59.57 -22.59
N ARG A 6 62.23 -58.57 -22.66
CA ARG A 6 62.49 -57.14 -22.66
C ARG A 6 63.50 -56.74 -21.57
N ALA A 7 64.55 -56.00 -21.93
CA ALA A 7 65.19 -55.02 -21.04
C ALA A 7 66.28 -54.22 -21.80
N ALA A 8 65.92 -53.09 -22.40
CA ALA A 8 66.87 -51.99 -22.67
C ALA A 8 66.12 -50.75 -23.14
N ALA A 9 66.22 -49.64 -22.41
CA ALA A 9 66.58 -48.33 -22.96
C ALA A 9 66.49 -47.22 -21.89
N ARG A 10 67.69 -46.85 -21.44
CA ARG A 10 68.15 -45.60 -20.84
C ARG A 10 67.66 -44.31 -21.55
N ARG A 11 67.13 -43.32 -20.80
CA ARG A 11 67.70 -41.97 -20.47
C ARG A 11 66.66 -40.82 -20.40
N ARG A 12 66.55 -40.24 -19.18
CA ARG A 12 66.28 -38.81 -18.77
C ARG A 12 64.96 -38.12 -19.21
N PRO A 13 64.56 -37.00 -18.57
CA PRO A 13 64.49 -36.67 -17.14
C PRO A 13 63.05 -36.23 -16.75
N LEU A 14 62.67 -36.26 -15.48
CA LEU A 14 61.53 -35.46 -15.02
C LEU A 14 61.79 -34.97 -13.60
N HIS A 15 62.05 -33.67 -13.48
CA HIS A 15 62.06 -32.95 -12.23
C HIS A 15 60.60 -32.86 -11.73
N LEU A 16 60.32 -33.47 -10.59
CA LEU A 16 59.07 -33.27 -9.86
C LEU A 16 59.25 -32.12 -8.88
N ALA A 17 58.28 -31.21 -8.97
CA ALA A 17 58.08 -29.98 -8.22
C ALA A 17 57.88 -30.19 -6.72
N LEU A 18 58.07 -29.14 -5.92
CA LEU A 18 57.10 -28.61 -4.95
C LEU A 18 57.77 -27.55 -4.05
N GLY A 19 57.11 -26.41 -3.84
CA GLY A 19 57.42 -25.50 -2.72
C GLY A 19 57.68 -24.03 -3.06
N GLY A 20 56.83 -23.41 -3.88
CA GLY A 20 56.79 -21.94 -3.99
C GLY A 20 55.65 -21.40 -3.12
N ALA A 21 55.98 -20.91 -1.93
CA ALA A 21 55.05 -20.24 -1.03
C ALA A 21 54.66 -18.86 -1.59
N LEU A 22 53.43 -18.73 -2.07
CA LEU A 22 52.83 -17.44 -2.40
C LEU A 22 52.09 -16.94 -1.14
N VAL A 23 52.72 -16.02 -0.40
CA VAL A 23 52.07 -15.28 0.68
C VAL A 23 51.09 -14.30 0.02
N VAL A 24 49.81 -14.67 -0.06
CA VAL A 24 48.74 -13.74 -0.38
C VAL A 24 48.46 -12.96 0.91
N ALA A 25 48.93 -11.72 0.95
CA ALA A 25 48.49 -10.76 1.95
C ALA A 25 47.02 -10.43 1.68
N THR A 26 46.10 -11.16 2.32
CA THR A 26 44.70 -10.74 2.43
C THR A 26 44.68 -9.52 3.33
N ALA A 27 44.65 -8.34 2.72
CA ALA A 27 44.24 -7.12 3.38
C ALA A 27 42.81 -7.36 3.89
N LEU A 28 42.67 -7.53 5.20
CA LEU A 28 41.40 -7.40 5.91
C LEU A 28 40.95 -5.96 5.71
N VAL A 29 40.14 -5.73 4.69
CA VAL A 29 39.28 -4.55 4.64
C VAL A 29 38.23 -4.81 5.71
N PRO A 30 38.15 -4.03 6.79
CA PRO A 30 36.94 -4.06 7.60
C PRO A 30 35.81 -3.64 6.66
N SER A 31 34.91 -4.58 6.36
CA SER A 31 33.59 -4.25 5.84
C SER A 31 32.98 -3.30 6.85
N ALA A 32 32.89 -2.03 6.47
CA ALA A 32 32.19 -1.04 7.26
C ALA A 32 30.69 -1.41 7.23
N GLU A 33 30.25 -2.24 8.17
CA GLU A 33 28.96 -2.02 8.80
C GLU A 33 29.08 -0.70 9.57
N SER A 34 28.95 0.41 8.85
CA SER A 34 28.52 1.66 9.47
C SER A 34 27.01 1.72 9.26
N ALA A 35 26.27 0.95 10.06
CA ALA A 35 25.03 1.51 10.58
C ALA A 35 25.48 2.78 11.32
N ALA A 36 25.13 3.95 10.78
CA ALA A 36 25.29 5.18 11.54
C ALA A 36 24.52 4.97 12.85
N ALA A 37 25.22 4.90 13.98
CA ALA A 37 24.57 4.76 15.27
C ALA A 37 23.53 5.89 15.40
N GLY A 38 22.26 5.53 15.58
CA GLY A 38 21.18 6.50 15.78
C GLY A 38 21.53 7.45 16.93
N GLN A 39 21.25 8.73 16.76
CA GLN A 39 21.34 9.71 17.83
C GLN A 39 20.03 9.69 18.62
N VAL A 40 20.11 9.67 19.95
CA VAL A 40 18.93 9.83 20.80
C VAL A 40 18.51 11.30 20.75
N PHE A 41 17.24 11.52 20.42
CA PHE A 41 16.56 12.81 20.49
C PHE A 41 15.49 12.76 21.56
N ASP A 42 15.27 13.88 22.24
CA ASP A 42 14.29 14.04 23.30
C ASP A 42 13.57 15.39 23.19
N VAL A 43 12.31 15.42 23.61
CA VAL A 43 11.51 16.63 23.74
C VAL A 43 10.52 16.50 24.90
N THR A 44 10.41 17.55 25.72
CA THR A 44 9.45 17.62 26.82
C THR A 44 8.38 18.66 26.51
N LEU A 45 7.11 18.28 26.58
CA LEU A 45 5.98 19.11 26.21
C LEU A 45 4.83 18.98 27.22
N PRO A 46 4.16 20.08 27.57
CA PRO A 46 2.92 20.02 28.33
C PRO A 46 1.76 19.59 27.42
N TYR A 47 0.97 18.63 27.90
CA TYR A 47 -0.27 18.16 27.26
C TYR A 47 -1.47 18.45 28.16
N THR A 48 -2.59 18.85 27.57
CA THR A 48 -3.88 18.86 28.25
C THR A 48 -4.57 17.53 28.01
N CYS A 49 -4.73 16.71 29.05
CA CYS A 49 -5.42 15.44 29.03
C CYS A 49 -6.86 15.59 29.53
N GLN A 50 -7.83 14.98 28.82
CA GLN A 50 -9.24 14.98 29.20
C GLN A 50 -9.55 13.77 30.09
N LEU A 51 -9.48 13.96 31.40
CA LEU A 51 -9.86 12.92 32.37
C LEU A 51 -11.34 13.08 32.76
N PRO A 52 -12.00 12.03 33.27
CA PRO A 52 -13.37 12.13 33.79
C PRO A 52 -13.53 13.19 34.89
N SER A 53 -12.48 13.45 35.66
CA SER A 53 -12.44 14.48 36.71
C SER A 53 -12.32 15.91 36.16
N GLY A 54 -11.97 16.08 34.89
CA GLY A 54 -11.70 17.36 34.24
C GLY A 54 -10.44 17.32 33.38
N ALA A 55 -10.20 18.43 32.67
CA ALA A 55 -8.96 18.63 31.94
C ALA A 55 -7.79 18.87 32.92
N GLU A 56 -6.70 18.12 32.74
CA GLU A 56 -5.48 18.25 33.55
C GLU A 56 -4.28 18.48 32.64
N GLU A 57 -3.35 19.33 33.06
CA GLU A 57 -2.07 19.51 32.39
C GLU A 57 -1.08 18.44 32.87
N VAL A 58 -0.49 17.73 31.93
CA VAL A 58 0.37 16.56 32.14
C VAL A 58 1.69 16.81 31.40
N GLY A 59 2.81 16.61 32.08
CA GLY A 59 4.13 16.69 31.46
C GLY A 59 4.41 15.41 30.67
N VAL A 60 4.75 15.53 29.39
CA VAL A 60 5.08 14.39 28.52
C VAL A 60 6.50 14.57 27.98
N GLU A 61 7.39 13.63 28.31
CA GLU A 61 8.72 13.54 27.73
C GLU A 61 8.76 12.40 26.71
N ILE A 62 9.25 12.70 25.50
CA ILE A 62 9.29 11.75 24.39
C ILE A 62 10.73 11.66 23.93
N SER A 63 11.28 10.46 23.87
CA SER A 63 12.60 10.21 23.31
C SER A 63 12.62 9.04 22.34
N ALA A 64 13.52 9.12 21.36
CA ALA A 64 13.74 8.09 20.35
C ALA A 64 15.16 8.19 19.76
N ALA A 65 15.78 7.04 19.45
CA ALA A 65 17.02 6.96 18.68
C ALA A 65 16.71 7.02 17.17
N LEU A 66 17.23 8.05 16.50
CA LEU A 66 16.98 8.34 15.08
C LEU A 66 18.28 8.76 14.38
N PRO A 67 18.43 8.53 13.07
CA PRO A 67 19.59 9.01 12.33
C PRO A 67 19.54 10.53 12.11
N VAL A 68 20.70 11.18 12.12
CA VAL A 68 20.81 12.63 11.80
C VAL A 68 20.69 12.90 10.29
N ALA A 69 20.89 11.88 9.47
CA ALA A 69 20.83 11.95 8.02
C ALA A 69 20.35 10.62 7.45
N ALA A 70 19.60 10.69 6.36
CA ALA A 70 19.10 9.54 5.64
C ALA A 70 19.12 9.82 4.14
N SER A 71 18.98 8.78 3.33
CA SER A 71 18.81 8.89 1.90
C SER A 71 17.33 8.97 1.54
N THR A 72 17.00 9.61 0.42
CA THR A 72 15.63 9.62 -0.11
C THR A 72 15.13 8.17 -0.28
N GLY A 73 14.00 7.83 0.37
CA GLY A 73 13.42 6.48 0.37
C GLY A 73 14.09 5.47 1.31
N GLU A 74 15.08 5.86 2.10
CA GLU A 74 15.67 5.02 3.15
C GLU A 74 14.66 4.83 4.29
N GLU A 75 14.46 3.58 4.71
CA GLU A 75 13.61 3.26 5.85
C GLU A 75 14.36 3.59 7.14
N ILE A 76 13.80 4.52 7.92
CA ILE A 76 14.29 4.92 9.22
C ILE A 76 13.40 4.24 10.27
N GLN A 77 13.98 3.35 11.05
CA GLN A 77 13.33 2.79 12.23
C GLN A 77 13.69 3.66 13.44
N PRO A 78 12.74 4.33 14.11
CA PRO A 78 13.00 4.88 15.43
C PRO A 78 13.19 3.72 16.41
N ASP A 79 14.35 3.70 17.06
CA ASP A 79 14.69 2.73 18.11
C ASP A 79 14.61 3.39 19.50
N ASP A 80 14.67 2.59 20.55
CA ASP A 80 14.68 3.06 21.95
C ASP A 80 13.59 4.10 22.26
N VAL A 81 12.37 3.88 21.73
CA VAL A 81 11.26 4.81 21.93
C VAL A 81 10.75 4.75 23.37
N VAL A 82 10.71 5.91 24.00
CA VAL A 82 10.20 6.10 25.36
C VAL A 82 9.24 7.30 25.37
N VAL A 83 8.05 7.08 25.94
CA VAL A 83 7.08 8.14 26.24
C VAL A 83 6.83 8.13 27.74
N GLU A 84 7.35 9.13 28.44
CA GLU A 84 7.15 9.30 29.88
C GLU A 84 6.04 10.30 30.15
N VAL A 85 5.00 9.85 30.85
CA VAL A 85 3.82 10.65 31.19
C VAL A 85 3.82 10.93 32.68
N THR A 86 3.98 12.19 33.08
CA THR A 86 3.99 12.63 34.47
C THR A 86 2.61 13.12 34.89
N LEU A 87 1.85 12.28 35.58
CA LEU A 87 0.53 12.63 36.09
C LEU A 87 0.66 13.44 37.40
N PRO A 88 0.06 14.65 37.48
CA PRO A 88 0.12 15.48 38.68
C PRO A 88 -0.76 14.89 39.81
N PRO A 89 -0.55 15.31 41.08
CA PRO A 89 -1.36 14.86 42.21
C PRO A 89 -2.87 15.09 42.03
N SER A 90 -3.28 16.15 41.31
CA SER A 90 -4.68 16.44 40.98
C SER A 90 -5.31 15.33 40.12
N ALA A 91 -4.61 14.90 39.08
CA ALA A 91 -5.03 13.80 38.20
C ALA A 91 -5.13 12.46 38.94
N LEU A 92 -4.34 12.28 40.01
CA LEU A 92 -4.33 11.05 40.81
C LEU A 92 -5.52 10.89 41.77
N THR A 93 -6.21 11.98 42.11
CA THR A 93 -7.32 11.95 43.08
C THR A 93 -8.43 10.97 42.69
N GLN A 94 -8.71 10.82 41.40
CA GLN A 94 -9.71 9.87 40.90
C GLN A 94 -9.30 8.41 41.13
N PHE A 95 -8.01 8.08 40.98
CA PHE A 95 -7.52 6.72 41.17
C PHE A 95 -7.49 6.35 42.64
N THR A 96 -7.17 7.32 43.51
CA THR A 96 -7.35 7.17 44.96
C THR A 96 -8.81 6.91 45.34
N ALA A 97 -9.76 7.60 44.70
CA ALA A 97 -11.20 7.37 44.91
C ALA A 97 -11.68 5.99 44.42
N LEU A 98 -10.96 5.38 43.47
CA LEU A 98 -11.19 4.02 42.97
C LEU A 98 -10.47 2.94 43.79
N GLU A 99 -9.79 3.32 44.88
CA GLU A 99 -8.95 2.44 45.70
C GLU A 99 -7.81 1.76 44.89
N ALA A 100 -7.33 2.44 43.84
CA ALA A 100 -6.23 1.95 43.02
C ALA A 100 -4.90 2.04 43.79
N ALA A 101 -4.14 0.95 43.77
CA ALA A 101 -2.79 0.86 44.32
C ALA A 101 -1.71 0.90 43.23
N THR A 102 -2.02 0.40 42.03
CA THR A 102 -1.12 0.45 40.87
C THR A 102 -1.86 0.96 39.63
N LEU A 103 -1.08 1.51 38.70
CA LEU A 103 -1.55 2.02 37.42
C LEU A 103 -0.60 1.55 36.32
N SER A 104 -1.14 0.89 35.29
CA SER A 104 -0.44 0.66 34.02
C SER A 104 -1.10 1.45 32.91
N ALA A 105 -0.41 1.60 31.78
CA ALA A 105 -0.96 2.33 30.64
C ALA A 105 -0.56 1.70 29.31
N VAL A 106 -1.41 1.89 28.31
CA VAL A 106 -1.03 1.77 26.90
C VAL A 106 -1.15 3.17 26.28
N ALA A 107 -0.06 3.65 25.70
CA ALA A 107 0.02 4.92 25.02
C ALA A 107 0.02 4.74 23.49
N GLU A 108 -0.73 5.62 22.83
CA GLU A 108 -0.74 5.79 21.38
C GLU A 108 -0.37 7.24 21.05
N LEU A 109 0.85 7.45 20.56
CA LEU A 109 1.34 8.77 20.20
C LEU A 109 1.24 8.97 18.68
N THR A 110 0.56 10.04 18.26
CA THR A 110 0.61 10.52 16.88
C THR A 110 1.84 11.39 16.71
N VAL A 111 2.67 11.11 15.72
CA VAL A 111 3.81 11.96 15.34
C VAL A 111 3.63 12.46 13.92
N ARG A 112 3.79 13.76 13.72
CA ARG A 112 3.76 14.42 12.42
C ARG A 112 5.16 14.44 11.83
N ASN A 113 5.30 13.82 10.67
CA ASN A 113 6.53 13.83 9.87
C ASN A 113 6.37 14.86 8.77
N THR A 114 7.30 15.80 8.65
CA THR A 114 7.26 16.82 7.59
C THR A 114 8.55 16.86 6.80
N ILE A 115 8.46 17.14 5.49
CA ILE A 115 9.63 17.44 4.65
C ILE A 115 9.22 18.40 3.52
N GLY A 116 9.84 19.57 3.48
CA GLY A 116 9.41 20.64 2.58
C GLY A 116 7.95 21.04 2.88
N GLU A 117 7.08 20.94 1.87
CA GLU A 117 5.64 21.20 2.01
C GLU A 117 4.81 19.94 2.30
N GLN A 118 5.45 18.75 2.33
CA GLN A 118 4.77 17.49 2.58
C GLN A 118 4.70 17.21 4.08
N SER A 119 3.56 16.68 4.54
CA SER A 119 3.40 16.17 5.90
C SER A 119 2.59 14.88 5.91
N ALA A 120 2.90 14.00 6.87
CA ALA A 120 2.19 12.76 7.11
C ALA A 120 2.27 12.40 8.60
N ASP A 121 1.14 11.97 9.16
CA ASP A 121 1.07 11.53 10.55
C ASP A 121 1.36 10.02 10.64
N ALA A 122 2.21 9.62 11.58
CA ALA A 122 2.47 8.23 11.94
C ALA A 122 1.94 7.97 13.35
N SER A 123 1.42 6.76 13.59
CA SER A 123 0.88 6.35 14.89
C SER A 123 1.83 5.37 15.56
N TRP A 124 2.40 5.78 16.69
CA TRP A 124 3.22 4.94 17.57
C TRP A 124 2.29 4.28 18.58
N GLN A 125 1.81 3.08 18.23
CA GLN A 125 0.80 2.36 18.99
C GLN A 125 1.40 1.30 19.92
N ARG A 126 0.62 0.87 20.91
CA ARG A 126 0.98 -0.21 21.86
C ARG A 126 2.23 0.07 22.68
N LEU A 127 2.57 1.34 22.91
CA LEU A 127 3.62 1.70 23.87
C LEU A 127 3.11 1.36 25.27
N THR A 128 3.73 0.42 25.96
CA THR A 128 3.20 -0.13 27.20
C THR A 128 4.00 0.39 28.39
N ALA A 129 3.31 1.01 29.34
CA ALA A 129 3.85 1.32 30.66
C ALA A 129 3.47 0.20 31.64
N PRO A 130 4.45 -0.44 32.31
CA PRO A 130 4.19 -1.48 33.28
C PRO A 130 3.44 -0.93 34.51
N GLU A 131 2.91 -1.85 35.33
CA GLU A 131 2.24 -1.47 36.58
C GLU A 131 3.17 -0.68 37.50
N THR A 132 2.79 0.56 37.78
CA THR A 132 3.52 1.50 38.61
C THR A 132 2.73 1.76 39.88
N ALA A 133 3.38 1.70 41.03
CA ALA A 133 2.73 1.96 42.31
C ALA A 133 2.32 3.43 42.42
N LEU A 134 1.06 3.67 42.81
CA LEU A 134 0.56 5.02 43.03
C LEU A 134 1.08 5.54 44.39
N PRO A 135 1.75 6.71 44.42
CA PRO A 135 2.24 7.27 45.66
C PRO A 135 1.08 7.81 46.51
N ALA A 136 1.24 7.82 47.83
CA ALA A 136 0.28 8.45 48.73
C ALA A 136 0.20 9.98 48.52
N GLU A 137 1.33 10.59 48.17
CA GLU A 137 1.48 12.03 47.87
C GLU A 137 2.53 12.21 46.76
N GLY A 138 2.30 13.16 45.85
CA GLY A 138 3.22 13.49 44.76
C GLY A 138 2.79 12.96 43.39
N PRO A 139 3.52 13.33 42.32
CA PRO A 139 3.22 12.87 40.97
C PRO A 139 3.62 11.40 40.77
N VAL A 140 3.07 10.77 39.73
CA VAL A 140 3.52 9.46 39.23
C VAL A 140 4.00 9.61 37.78
N VAL A 141 5.07 8.90 37.44
CA VAL A 141 5.60 8.84 36.07
C VAL A 141 5.27 7.46 35.49
N LEU A 142 4.60 7.45 34.34
CA LEU A 142 4.32 6.25 33.56
C LEU A 142 5.25 6.23 32.35
N THR A 143 6.21 5.32 32.34
CA THR A 143 7.19 5.16 31.25
C THR A 143 6.69 4.10 30.27
N ALA A 144 6.13 4.54 29.14
CA ALA A 144 5.64 3.66 28.08
C ALA A 144 6.71 3.42 27.02
N THR A 145 6.97 2.15 26.70
CA THR A 145 7.95 1.75 25.68
C THR A 145 7.35 0.74 24.71
N GLY A 146 7.91 0.65 23.51
CA GLY A 146 7.47 -0.32 22.50
C GLY A 146 8.12 -0.10 21.15
N GLU A 147 7.97 -1.08 20.27
CA GLU A 147 8.38 -0.95 18.88
C GLU A 147 7.40 -0.03 18.13
N VAL A 148 7.94 0.90 17.36
CA VAL A 148 7.16 1.86 16.56
C VAL A 148 7.37 1.60 15.06
N PRO A 149 6.49 2.09 14.16
CA PRO A 149 6.68 1.89 12.72
C PRO A 149 7.93 2.60 12.17
N THR A 150 8.46 2.11 11.04
CA THR A 150 9.46 2.83 10.24
C THR A 150 8.85 4.07 9.57
N VAL A 151 9.70 5.05 9.29
CA VAL A 151 9.38 6.24 8.48
C VAL A 151 10.37 6.37 7.33
N ALA A 152 9.90 6.77 6.15
CA ALA A 152 10.77 7.06 5.00
C ALA A 152 10.35 8.39 4.38
N PHE A 153 11.34 9.18 3.99
CA PHE A 153 11.12 10.48 3.35
C PHE A 153 11.36 10.37 1.85
N GLY A 154 10.31 10.63 1.06
CA GLY A 154 10.33 10.51 -0.40
C GLY A 154 10.93 11.70 -1.14
N ALA A 155 11.26 12.78 -0.43
CA ALA A 155 11.92 13.96 -0.96
C ALA A 155 13.28 14.14 -0.28
N SER A 156 14.21 14.81 -0.97
CA SER A 156 15.41 15.34 -0.31
C SER A 156 15.10 16.67 0.37
N GLY A 157 15.79 16.96 1.47
CA GLY A 157 15.54 18.17 2.25
C GLY A 157 15.68 17.93 3.74
N ARG A 158 15.21 18.90 4.53
CA ARG A 158 15.18 18.81 5.99
C ARG A 158 13.85 18.20 6.39
N ALA A 159 13.88 16.99 6.91
CA ALA A 159 12.74 16.34 7.52
C ALA A 159 12.64 16.71 9.01
N THR A 160 11.42 16.83 9.52
CA THR A 160 11.13 17.00 10.95
C THR A 160 10.15 15.93 11.42
N ILE A 161 10.31 15.51 12.67
CA ILE A 161 9.37 14.62 13.38
C ILE A 161 8.88 15.41 14.60
N ALA A 162 7.58 15.62 14.73
CA ALA A 162 6.96 16.42 15.78
C ALA A 162 5.83 15.65 16.46
N PRO A 163 5.80 15.50 17.79
CA PRO A 163 4.66 14.93 18.51
C PRO A 163 3.38 15.74 18.27
N ALA A 164 2.24 15.06 18.16
CA ALA A 164 0.93 15.64 17.95
C ALA A 164 -0.07 15.14 19.02
N ALA A 165 -1.09 14.37 18.66
CA ALA A 165 -2.08 13.86 19.62
C ALA A 165 -1.56 12.65 20.41
N LEU A 166 -1.95 12.53 21.68
CA LEU A 166 -1.64 11.38 22.53
C LEU A 166 -2.93 10.78 23.09
N ALA A 167 -3.14 9.48 22.93
CA ALA A 167 -4.21 8.74 23.59
C ALA A 167 -3.62 7.76 24.61
N LEU A 168 -4.24 7.67 25.78
CA LEU A 168 -3.84 6.79 26.87
C LEU A 168 -5.00 5.88 27.26
N THR A 169 -4.73 4.58 27.39
CA THR A 169 -5.61 3.63 28.05
C THR A 169 -5.00 3.30 29.40
N LEU A 170 -5.58 3.81 30.47
CA LEU A 170 -5.10 3.66 31.85
C LEU A 170 -5.81 2.47 32.51
N SER A 171 -5.05 1.56 33.10
CA SER A 171 -5.54 0.33 33.74
C SER A 171 -5.22 0.33 35.24
N PRO A 172 -6.09 0.93 36.07
CA PRO A 172 -5.93 0.93 37.53
C PRO A 172 -6.25 -0.43 38.17
N ARG A 173 -5.43 -0.86 39.12
CA ARG A 173 -5.66 -2.05 39.95
C ARG A 173 -5.60 -1.75 41.43
N LYS A 174 -6.38 -2.50 42.21
CA LYS A 174 -6.39 -2.46 43.68
C LYS A 174 -5.16 -3.19 44.26
N ALA A 175 -4.99 -3.07 45.57
CA ALA A 175 -3.87 -3.71 46.29
C ALA A 175 -3.88 -5.25 46.22
N ASP A 176 -5.03 -5.87 45.97
CA ASP A 176 -5.18 -7.32 45.77
C ASP A 176 -4.93 -7.77 44.32
N GLY A 177 -4.67 -6.82 43.40
CA GLY A 177 -4.43 -7.07 41.98
C GLY A 177 -5.71 -7.10 41.12
N GLU A 178 -6.89 -6.97 41.71
CA GLU A 178 -8.14 -6.88 40.94
C GLU A 178 -8.24 -5.53 40.20
N PRO A 179 -8.81 -5.48 38.98
CA PRO A 179 -9.11 -4.21 38.31
C PRO A 179 -10.07 -3.35 39.14
N THR A 180 -9.95 -2.02 39.06
CA THR A 180 -10.97 -1.14 39.65
C THR A 180 -12.26 -1.15 38.83
N THR A 181 -13.26 -0.36 39.21
CA THR A 181 -14.47 -0.16 38.41
C THR A 181 -14.61 1.34 38.09
N PRO A 182 -14.41 1.77 36.83
CA PRO A 182 -14.17 0.96 35.63
C PRO A 182 -12.78 0.28 35.63
N ALA A 183 -12.66 -0.80 34.85
CA ALA A 183 -11.41 -1.56 34.73
C ALA A 183 -10.35 -0.84 33.89
N GLU A 184 -10.80 0.00 32.95
CA GLU A 184 -9.95 0.79 32.07
C GLU A 184 -10.53 2.21 31.94
N LEU A 185 -9.65 3.17 31.71
CA LEU A 185 -10.00 4.55 31.45
C LEU A 185 -9.27 5.06 30.21
N ALA A 186 -10.03 5.44 29.18
CA ALA A 186 -9.50 6.09 27.99
C ALA A 186 -9.38 7.61 28.22
N VAL A 187 -8.21 8.17 27.91
CA VAL A 187 -7.88 9.59 28.06
C VAL A 187 -7.29 10.09 26.76
N THR A 188 -7.82 11.20 26.24
CA THR A 188 -7.28 11.90 25.07
C THR A 188 -6.53 13.14 25.50
N CYS A 189 -5.32 13.34 24.97
CA CYS A 189 -4.43 14.43 25.33
C CYS A 189 -3.97 15.20 24.09
N GLU A 190 -3.91 16.53 24.20
CA GLU A 190 -3.44 17.44 23.14
C GLU A 190 -2.35 18.38 23.66
N PRO A 191 -1.34 18.76 22.85
CA PRO A 191 -0.31 19.73 23.26
C PRO A 191 -0.89 21.10 23.65
N VAL A 192 -0.40 21.71 24.72
CA VAL A 192 -0.94 22.99 25.25
C VAL A 192 -0.73 24.17 24.30
N ASP A 193 0.45 24.29 23.67
CA ASP A 193 0.83 25.52 22.96
C ASP A 193 0.46 25.53 21.47
N GLY A 194 -0.11 24.44 20.91
CA GLY A 194 -0.49 24.34 19.49
C GLY A 194 0.67 24.47 18.48
N GLU A 195 1.84 24.97 18.90
CA GLU A 195 3.09 24.96 18.15
C GLU A 195 3.68 23.54 18.12
N GLN A 196 4.06 23.09 16.93
CA GLN A 196 4.61 21.76 16.71
C GLN A 196 6.06 21.73 17.16
N ALA A 197 6.30 21.41 18.43
CA ALA A 197 7.65 21.16 18.90
C ALA A 197 8.25 19.94 18.20
N GLU A 198 9.48 20.08 17.73
CA GLU A 198 10.18 19.05 16.97
C GLU A 198 10.90 18.09 17.93
N LEU A 199 10.60 16.80 17.83
CA LEU A 199 11.41 15.73 18.44
C LEU A 199 12.75 15.59 17.71
N ALA A 200 12.73 15.50 16.37
CA ALA A 200 13.95 15.27 15.61
C ALA A 200 13.98 16.04 14.27
N ARG A 201 15.21 16.31 13.80
CA ARG A 201 15.47 16.86 12.47
C ARG A 201 16.44 15.96 11.72
N ILE A 202 16.04 15.50 10.53
CA ILE A 202 16.81 14.53 9.73
C ILE A 202 17.16 15.16 8.39
N ALA A 203 18.43 15.11 7.99
CA ALA A 203 18.88 15.58 6.69
C ALA A 203 18.71 14.47 5.63
N VAL A 204 17.72 14.60 4.75
CA VAL A 204 17.43 13.62 3.70
C VAL A 204 18.12 14.03 2.41
N ARG A 205 18.95 13.14 1.85
CA ARG A 205 19.77 13.40 0.66
C ARG A 205 19.41 12.46 -0.48
N ASP A 206 19.45 12.95 -1.71
CA ASP A 206 19.28 12.07 -2.87
C ASP A 206 20.46 11.10 -3.02
N VAL A 207 20.15 9.87 -3.40
CA VAL A 207 21.16 8.88 -3.77
C VAL A 207 21.77 9.30 -5.11
N ALA A 208 22.88 10.03 -5.07
CA ALA A 208 23.64 10.34 -6.27
C ALA A 208 24.22 9.02 -6.84
N GLY A 209 23.67 8.55 -7.97
CA GLY A 209 24.34 7.55 -8.79
C GLY A 209 25.72 8.06 -9.23
N PRO A 210 26.72 7.19 -9.46
CA PRO A 210 28.03 7.63 -9.90
C PRO A 210 27.92 8.27 -11.29
N ALA A 211 28.12 9.59 -11.34
CA ALA A 211 28.14 10.37 -12.57
C ALA A 211 29.39 10.02 -13.40
N ALA A 212 29.18 9.60 -14.65
CA ALA A 212 30.23 9.58 -15.66
C ALA A 212 30.57 11.03 -16.09
N PRO A 213 31.82 11.33 -16.51
CA PRO A 213 32.23 12.69 -16.85
C PRO A 213 31.64 13.11 -18.21
N GLY A 214 31.08 14.32 -18.27
CA GLY A 214 30.57 14.93 -19.50
C GLY A 214 31.63 15.72 -20.29
N PRO A 215 31.23 16.35 -21.40
CA PRO A 215 31.91 17.54 -21.92
C PRO A 215 31.00 18.77 -22.09
N ASP A 216 31.45 19.86 -21.47
CA ASP A 216 31.45 21.29 -21.87
C ASP A 216 30.18 22.04 -22.31
N GLU A 217 29.60 22.72 -21.31
CA GLU A 217 29.29 24.17 -21.16
C GLU A 217 29.08 25.12 -22.37
N LYS A 218 27.93 25.82 -22.39
CA LYS A 218 27.83 27.27 -22.68
C LYS A 218 26.59 27.92 -22.00
N PRO A 219 26.68 29.14 -21.40
CA PRO A 219 25.63 29.75 -20.55
C PRO A 219 24.90 30.97 -21.22
N PRO A 220 24.00 31.75 -20.55
CA PRO A 220 22.54 31.57 -20.54
C PRO A 220 21.71 32.86 -20.86
N ALA A 221 20.36 32.76 -20.87
CA ALA A 221 19.31 33.75 -20.43
C ALA A 221 18.02 33.68 -21.29
N PRO A 222 16.88 34.29 -20.89
CA PRO A 222 16.19 34.26 -19.58
C PRO A 222 14.67 33.95 -19.70
N GLY A 223 14.12 33.31 -18.66
CA GLY A 223 12.73 33.42 -18.19
C GLY A 223 11.58 33.07 -19.15
N GLU A 224 10.88 31.97 -18.84
CA GLU A 224 9.42 31.92 -19.01
C GLU A 224 8.81 31.01 -17.93
N ASP A 225 7.84 31.58 -17.23
CA ASP A 225 6.99 30.97 -16.22
C ASP A 225 6.21 29.76 -16.77
N GLY A 226 5.98 28.78 -15.91
CA GLY A 226 5.01 27.70 -16.15
C GLY A 226 5.51 26.31 -15.76
N ALA A 227 5.98 26.13 -14.52
CA ALA A 227 6.15 24.78 -13.98
C ALA A 227 4.77 24.19 -13.65
N GLU A 228 4.35 23.24 -14.49
CA GLU A 228 3.21 22.36 -14.28
C GLU A 228 3.32 21.66 -12.90
N PRO A 229 2.23 21.54 -12.13
CA PRO A 229 2.30 20.97 -10.79
C PRO A 229 2.85 19.54 -10.81
N PRO A 230 3.66 19.14 -9.81
CA PRO A 230 4.24 17.81 -9.77
C PRO A 230 3.12 16.76 -9.68
N ALA A 231 3.16 15.81 -10.62
CA ALA A 231 2.23 14.69 -10.63
C ALA A 231 2.32 13.90 -9.30
N PRO A 232 1.19 13.43 -8.75
CA PRO A 232 1.19 12.62 -7.54
C PRO A 232 2.04 11.36 -7.73
N HIS A 233 2.84 11.05 -6.70
CA HIS A 233 3.75 9.92 -6.68
C HIS A 233 3.00 8.62 -6.93
N ARG A 234 3.46 7.84 -7.92
CA ARG A 234 2.99 6.48 -8.15
C ARG A 234 3.38 5.61 -6.94
N PRO A 235 2.48 4.76 -6.43
CA PRO A 235 2.84 3.74 -5.45
C PRO A 235 4.04 2.93 -5.95
N GLY A 236 4.92 2.55 -5.03
CA GLY A 236 6.04 1.64 -5.32
C GLY A 236 5.56 0.34 -5.99
N PRO A 237 6.46 -0.38 -6.69
CA PRO A 237 6.09 -1.61 -7.40
C PRO A 237 5.36 -2.57 -6.45
N GLY A 238 4.14 -2.94 -6.83
CA GLY A 238 3.25 -3.76 -6.01
C GLY A 238 3.88 -5.11 -5.63
N LEU A 239 3.45 -5.62 -4.48
CA LEU A 239 3.90 -6.91 -3.98
C LEU A 239 3.60 -8.03 -5.01
N SER A 240 4.56 -8.92 -5.23
CA SER A 240 4.55 -9.95 -6.28
C SER A 240 3.38 -10.95 -6.18
N SER A 241 3.14 -11.73 -7.24
CA SER A 241 2.10 -12.78 -7.31
C SER A 241 2.10 -13.81 -6.17
N ASN A 242 3.20 -13.95 -5.43
CA ASN A 242 3.32 -14.85 -4.27
C ASN A 242 2.58 -14.34 -3.01
N VAL A 243 1.98 -13.15 -3.09
CA VAL A 243 1.25 -12.52 -1.96
C VAL A 243 -0.01 -13.28 -1.61
N ARG A 244 -0.73 -13.83 -2.61
CA ARG A 244 -1.93 -14.62 -2.35
C ARG A 244 -1.62 -15.88 -1.54
N GLU A 245 -0.64 -16.66 -1.99
CA GLU A 245 -0.18 -17.84 -1.25
C GLU A 245 0.28 -17.47 0.17
N ARG A 246 0.88 -16.28 0.33
CA ARG A 246 1.26 -15.75 1.64
C ARG A 246 0.04 -15.41 2.51
N ILE A 247 -0.96 -14.74 1.94
CA ILE A 247 -2.21 -14.37 2.62
C ILE A 247 -2.93 -15.64 3.09
N ASP A 248 -3.16 -16.59 2.17
CA ASP A 248 -3.83 -17.86 2.47
C ASP A 248 -3.07 -18.63 3.57
N ALA A 249 -1.74 -18.73 3.45
CA ALA A 249 -0.91 -19.41 4.44
C ALA A 249 -0.92 -18.72 5.82
N LEU A 250 -1.05 -17.39 5.90
CA LEU A 250 -1.15 -16.67 7.18
C LEU A 250 -2.48 -16.96 7.87
N THR A 251 -3.58 -16.97 7.10
CA THR A 251 -4.92 -17.29 7.58
C THR A 251 -5.00 -18.74 8.06
N GLU A 252 -4.52 -19.71 7.26
CA GLU A 252 -4.52 -21.13 7.63
C GLU A 252 -3.70 -21.40 8.90
N ARG A 253 -2.53 -20.77 9.06
CA ARG A 253 -1.72 -20.89 10.28
C ARG A 253 -2.48 -20.43 11.51
N LYS A 254 -3.24 -19.33 11.41
CA LYS A 254 -4.01 -18.79 12.52
C LYS A 254 -5.19 -19.70 12.87
N LEU A 255 -5.96 -20.15 11.88
CA LEU A 255 -7.07 -21.07 12.10
C LEU A 255 -6.61 -22.38 12.77
N LYS A 256 -5.47 -22.93 12.32
CA LYS A 256 -4.89 -24.14 12.94
C LYS A 256 -4.45 -23.92 14.39
N ALA A 257 -4.03 -22.71 14.75
CA ALA A 257 -3.66 -22.39 16.13
C ALA A 257 -4.88 -22.30 17.06
N LEU A 258 -6.10 -22.23 16.52
CA LEU A 258 -7.36 -22.14 17.27
C LEU A 258 -8.06 -23.49 17.46
N ASP A 259 -7.54 -24.57 16.87
CA ASP A 259 -8.12 -25.92 16.99
C ASP A 259 -7.98 -26.43 18.45
N GLY A 260 -8.95 -26.08 19.30
CA GLY A 260 -8.99 -26.44 20.72
C GLY A 260 -9.69 -25.44 21.65
N ASP A 261 -9.85 -24.17 21.24
CA ASP A 261 -10.44 -23.10 22.05
C ASP A 261 -11.80 -22.67 21.48
N ASP A 262 -12.81 -22.42 22.33
CA ASP A 262 -14.10 -21.84 21.94
C ASP A 262 -13.87 -20.39 21.49
N PRO A 263 -13.95 -20.07 20.19
CA PRO A 263 -13.38 -18.85 19.64
C PRO A 263 -14.21 -17.58 19.93
N GLY A 264 -15.29 -17.67 20.71
CA GLY A 264 -16.16 -16.55 21.00
C GLY A 264 -17.04 -16.16 19.79
N SER A 265 -17.51 -14.91 19.76
CA SER A 265 -18.54 -14.43 18.81
C SER A 265 -18.01 -13.93 17.45
N CYS A 266 -16.94 -14.52 16.92
CA CYS A 266 -16.39 -14.23 15.59
C CYS A 266 -16.98 -15.16 14.50
N PRO A 267 -17.10 -14.70 13.24
CA PRO A 267 -16.82 -13.35 12.73
C PRO A 267 -17.93 -12.36 13.10
N ILE A 268 -17.58 -11.07 13.18
CA ILE A 268 -18.54 -9.98 13.41
C ILE A 268 -18.73 -9.19 12.11
N GLU A 269 -19.96 -9.12 11.63
CA GLU A 269 -20.34 -8.23 10.54
C GLU A 269 -20.73 -6.86 11.10
N ILE A 270 -20.02 -5.82 10.67
CA ILE A 270 -20.26 -4.44 11.11
C ILE A 270 -21.46 -3.88 10.33
N PRO A 271 -22.46 -3.26 11.00
CA PRO A 271 -23.59 -2.65 10.34
C PRO A 271 -23.15 -1.63 9.28
N PRO A 272 -23.62 -1.71 8.02
CA PRO A 272 -23.16 -0.84 6.94
C PRO A 272 -23.37 0.64 7.24
N GLU A 273 -24.41 1.02 7.98
CA GLU A 273 -24.70 2.40 8.39
C GLU A 273 -23.58 3.08 9.19
N TRP A 274 -22.63 2.32 9.75
CA TRP A 274 -21.52 2.86 10.54
C TRP A 274 -20.26 3.12 9.71
N VAL A 275 -20.10 2.40 8.61
CA VAL A 275 -18.83 2.34 7.86
C VAL A 275 -18.98 2.64 6.37
N MET A 276 -20.19 2.56 5.83
CA MET A 276 -20.47 2.82 4.42
C MET A 276 -20.26 4.29 4.10
N THR A 277 -19.53 4.55 3.02
CA THR A 277 -19.35 5.89 2.47
C THR A 277 -19.27 5.84 0.95
N THR A 278 -19.36 6.99 0.31
CA THR A 278 -19.23 7.10 -1.15
C THR A 278 -17.91 7.78 -1.51
N ALA A 279 -17.35 7.40 -2.64
CA ALA A 279 -16.15 8.01 -3.17
C ALA A 279 -16.20 8.07 -4.69
N GLU A 280 -15.33 8.89 -5.27
CA GLU A 280 -15.17 9.04 -6.70
C GLU A 280 -13.70 8.92 -7.07
N THR A 281 -13.40 8.38 -8.24
CA THR A 281 -12.03 8.29 -8.75
C THR A 281 -12.00 8.09 -10.27
N TYR A 282 -10.80 7.99 -10.84
CA TYR A 282 -10.60 7.54 -12.21
C TYR A 282 -9.72 6.29 -12.25
N ALA A 283 -9.94 5.45 -13.26
CA ALA A 283 -9.02 4.38 -13.63
C ALA A 283 -8.67 4.45 -15.12
N ALA A 284 -7.41 4.16 -15.47
CA ALA A 284 -6.93 4.11 -16.84
C ALA A 284 -5.96 2.96 -17.02
N GLY A 285 -5.88 2.37 -18.20
CA GLY A 285 -5.03 1.20 -18.42
C GLY A 285 -4.94 0.76 -19.87
N PHE A 286 -4.54 -0.49 -20.05
CA PHE A 286 -4.50 -1.16 -21.34
C PHE A 286 -5.10 -2.56 -21.22
N ALA A 287 -5.79 -3.00 -22.27
CA ALA A 287 -6.26 -4.37 -22.44
C ALA A 287 -5.74 -4.93 -23.76
N ASN A 288 -5.16 -6.12 -23.69
CA ASN A 288 -4.67 -6.84 -24.85
C ASN A 288 -5.85 -7.35 -25.69
N ALA A 289 -5.65 -7.37 -27.00
CA ALA A 289 -6.41 -8.17 -27.94
C ALA A 289 -5.49 -9.29 -28.41
N SER A 290 -5.52 -10.43 -27.72
CA SER A 290 -4.45 -11.44 -27.83
C SER A 290 -4.29 -12.04 -29.23
N LYS A 291 -5.38 -12.14 -30.00
CA LYS A 291 -5.33 -12.59 -31.41
C LYS A 291 -4.75 -11.55 -32.37
N LEU A 292 -4.74 -10.28 -31.97
CA LEU A 292 -4.28 -9.16 -32.79
C LEU A 292 -2.85 -8.72 -32.44
N ASP A 293 -2.22 -9.40 -31.47
CA ASP A 293 -0.88 -9.08 -30.97
C ASP A 293 -0.70 -7.58 -30.63
N GLY A 294 -1.72 -7.00 -29.97
CA GLY A 294 -1.75 -5.59 -29.63
C GLY A 294 -2.57 -5.30 -28.39
N ALA A 295 -2.60 -4.04 -27.98
CA ALA A 295 -3.38 -3.58 -26.83
C ALA A 295 -4.16 -2.29 -27.16
N ALA A 296 -5.37 -2.18 -26.63
CA ALA A 296 -6.17 -0.96 -26.64
C ALA A 296 -6.00 -0.23 -25.32
N ALA A 297 -5.95 1.11 -25.37
CA ALA A 297 -6.07 1.92 -24.17
C ALA A 297 -7.48 1.79 -23.58
N LEU A 298 -7.58 1.90 -22.27
CA LEU A 298 -8.83 1.96 -21.52
C LEU A 298 -8.85 3.23 -20.68
N GLY A 299 -9.93 4.01 -20.77
CA GLY A 299 -10.11 5.21 -19.96
C GLY A 299 -9.30 6.43 -20.42
N PRO A 300 -9.08 7.42 -19.54
CA PRO A 300 -9.43 7.42 -18.11
C PRO A 300 -10.95 7.39 -17.90
N ALA A 301 -11.43 6.35 -17.21
CA ALA A 301 -12.83 6.13 -16.90
C ALA A 301 -13.16 6.68 -15.51
N PHE A 302 -14.17 7.55 -15.43
CA PHE A 302 -14.68 8.03 -14.16
C PHE A 302 -15.47 6.93 -13.46
N MET A 303 -15.30 6.82 -12.15
CA MET A 303 -15.87 5.75 -11.34
C MET A 303 -16.56 6.34 -10.10
N LYS A 304 -17.79 5.90 -9.87
CA LYS A 304 -18.54 6.11 -8.62
C LYS A 304 -18.40 4.86 -7.76
N VAL A 305 -17.95 5.05 -6.53
CA VAL A 305 -17.60 3.97 -5.60
C VAL A 305 -18.49 4.06 -4.37
N VAL A 306 -19.05 2.93 -3.95
CA VAL A 306 -19.70 2.77 -2.65
C VAL A 306 -18.80 1.85 -1.83
N LEU A 307 -18.16 2.42 -0.82
CA LEU A 307 -17.22 1.72 0.05
C LEU A 307 -17.96 1.02 1.19
N ASN A 308 -17.40 -0.11 1.65
CA ASN A 308 -17.82 -0.81 2.87
C ASN A 308 -19.30 -1.20 2.88
N LYS A 309 -19.83 -1.63 1.72
CA LYS A 309 -21.20 -2.16 1.61
C LYS A 309 -21.41 -3.38 2.52
N ARG A 310 -20.36 -4.17 2.71
CA ARG A 310 -20.27 -5.22 3.71
C ARG A 310 -18.88 -5.17 4.33
N TYR A 311 -18.81 -5.24 5.66
CA TYR A 311 -17.55 -5.22 6.38
C TYR A 311 -17.59 -6.30 7.46
N ILE A 312 -16.70 -7.27 7.36
CA ILE A 312 -16.62 -8.39 8.30
C ILE A 312 -15.25 -8.33 8.96
N ASN A 313 -15.24 -8.23 10.28
CA ASN A 313 -14.05 -8.38 11.08
C ASN A 313 -14.07 -9.77 11.72
N ASP A 314 -13.12 -10.61 11.32
CA ASP A 314 -12.91 -11.93 11.90
C ASP A 314 -11.63 -11.90 12.75
N SER A 315 -11.79 -11.59 14.03
CA SER A 315 -10.67 -11.58 14.98
C SER A 315 -10.04 -12.97 15.17
N CYS A 316 -10.80 -14.04 14.90
CA CYS A 316 -10.34 -15.41 15.05
C CYS A 316 -9.43 -15.81 13.90
N ALA A 317 -9.86 -15.56 12.67
CA ALA A 317 -8.98 -15.70 11.50
C ALA A 317 -7.91 -14.60 11.43
N SER A 318 -8.08 -13.51 12.19
CA SER A 318 -7.31 -12.27 12.06
C SER A 318 -7.38 -11.73 10.63
N THR A 319 -8.60 -11.63 10.12
CA THR A 319 -8.89 -11.15 8.78
C THR A 319 -9.98 -10.09 8.79
N VAL A 320 -9.93 -9.22 7.79
CA VAL A 320 -11.01 -8.28 7.49
C VAL A 320 -11.42 -8.50 6.04
N ASP A 321 -12.71 -8.75 5.83
CA ASP A 321 -13.31 -8.88 4.50
C ASP A 321 -14.23 -7.70 4.23
N VAL A 322 -13.91 -6.94 3.19
CA VAL A 322 -14.68 -5.76 2.78
C VAL A 322 -15.24 -5.98 1.39
N THR A 323 -16.54 -5.75 1.23
CA THR A 323 -17.18 -5.65 -0.08
C THR A 323 -17.56 -4.21 -0.35
N SER A 324 -17.08 -3.68 -1.47
CA SER A 324 -17.41 -2.37 -2.04
C SER A 324 -17.97 -2.54 -3.44
N GLU A 325 -18.59 -1.49 -3.99
CA GLU A 325 -19.18 -1.50 -5.33
C GLU A 325 -18.69 -0.34 -6.18
N VAL A 326 -18.52 -0.59 -7.48
CA VAL A 326 -18.04 0.41 -8.44
C VAL A 326 -18.95 0.47 -9.67
N GLN A 327 -19.27 1.68 -10.10
CA GLN A 327 -19.92 1.95 -11.38
C GLN A 327 -19.07 2.89 -12.23
N PHE A 328 -18.86 2.52 -13.49
CA PHE A 328 -18.32 3.46 -14.46
C PHE A 328 -19.38 4.50 -14.81
N GLU A 329 -18.96 5.72 -15.07
CA GLU A 329 -19.85 6.75 -15.57
C GLU A 329 -19.17 7.57 -16.67
N TYR A 330 -19.83 7.63 -17.82
CA TYR A 330 -19.42 8.47 -18.92
C TYR A 330 -20.65 9.03 -19.62
N GLN A 331 -20.80 10.35 -19.58
CA GLN A 331 -21.92 11.07 -20.19
C GLN A 331 -23.29 10.50 -19.72
N GLY A 332 -23.41 10.20 -18.43
CA GLY A 332 -24.65 9.66 -17.85
C GLY A 332 -24.94 8.19 -18.17
N ARG A 333 -23.99 7.46 -18.77
CA ARG A 333 -24.11 6.02 -19.06
C ARG A 333 -23.13 5.21 -18.23
N ARG A 334 -23.53 3.98 -17.88
CA ARG A 334 -22.68 3.00 -17.18
C ARG A 334 -21.69 2.34 -18.13
N GLN A 335 -20.66 3.08 -18.54
CA GLN A 335 -19.68 2.62 -19.53
C GLN A 335 -18.35 3.33 -19.35
N LEU A 336 -17.31 2.76 -19.94
CA LEU A 336 -16.04 3.47 -20.13
C LEU A 336 -16.18 4.49 -21.29
N PRO A 337 -15.33 5.52 -21.32
CA PRO A 337 -15.19 6.38 -22.50
C PRO A 337 -14.90 5.55 -23.76
N PRO A 338 -15.53 5.87 -24.91
CA PRO A 338 -15.19 5.24 -26.18
C PRO A 338 -13.71 5.38 -26.50
N THR A 339 -13.08 4.29 -26.93
CA THR A 339 -11.65 4.27 -27.24
C THR A 339 -11.41 3.75 -28.65
N LYS A 340 -10.71 4.53 -29.47
CA LYS A 340 -10.27 4.12 -30.81
C LYS A 340 -9.02 3.25 -30.67
N ALA A 341 -9.04 2.07 -31.29
CA ALA A 341 -7.95 1.12 -31.27
C ALA A 341 -7.58 0.69 -32.69
N THR A 342 -6.28 0.55 -32.95
CA THR A 342 -5.73 0.22 -34.26
C THR A 342 -4.87 -1.03 -34.13
N PHE A 343 -5.09 -1.98 -35.05
CA PHE A 343 -4.43 -3.28 -35.06
C PHE A 343 -4.10 -3.73 -36.48
N LEU A 344 -3.26 -4.76 -36.58
CA LEU A 344 -3.10 -5.55 -37.80
C LEU A 344 -3.94 -6.82 -37.68
N THR A 345 -5.17 -6.77 -38.17
CA THR A 345 -6.04 -7.95 -38.22
C THR A 345 -5.41 -9.03 -39.12
N TYR A 346 -5.34 -10.26 -38.59
CA TYR A 346 -4.60 -11.39 -39.17
C TYR A 346 -3.10 -11.13 -39.43
N GLY A 347 -2.52 -10.12 -38.78
CA GLY A 347 -1.09 -9.79 -38.89
C GLY A 347 -0.70 -8.98 -40.13
N PHE A 348 -1.65 -8.61 -41.01
CA PHE A 348 -1.33 -7.85 -42.23
C PHE A 348 -2.36 -6.81 -42.64
N MET A 349 -3.58 -6.82 -42.10
CA MET A 349 -4.64 -5.88 -42.48
C MET A 349 -4.77 -4.76 -41.44
N PRO A 350 -4.33 -3.53 -41.72
CA PRO A 350 -4.63 -2.37 -40.90
C PRO A 350 -6.13 -2.23 -40.66
N THR A 351 -6.53 -2.30 -39.41
CA THR A 351 -7.91 -2.11 -38.98
C THR A 351 -7.98 -1.15 -37.83
N THR A 352 -8.94 -0.24 -37.86
CA THR A 352 -9.25 0.64 -36.74
C THR A 352 -10.71 0.44 -36.35
N ALA A 353 -11.01 0.46 -35.06
CA ALA A 353 -12.38 0.43 -34.55
C ALA A 353 -12.49 1.28 -33.29
N THR A 354 -13.66 1.88 -33.06
CA THR A 354 -14.00 2.48 -31.78
C THR A 354 -14.74 1.46 -30.92
N MET A 355 -14.20 1.23 -29.72
CA MET A 355 -14.72 0.29 -28.74
C MET A 355 -15.39 1.03 -27.58
N VAL A 356 -16.55 0.52 -27.12
CA VAL A 356 -17.15 0.87 -25.83
C VAL A 356 -17.28 -0.37 -24.99
N LEU A 357 -16.84 -0.30 -23.74
CA LEU A 357 -17.12 -1.30 -22.71
C LEU A 357 -18.27 -0.79 -21.84
N GLU A 358 -19.44 -1.39 -22.02
CA GLU A 358 -20.66 -1.09 -21.26
C GLU A 358 -20.69 -1.98 -20.01
N GLN A 359 -20.85 -1.39 -18.84
CA GLN A 359 -21.07 -2.15 -17.60
C GLN A 359 -22.54 -2.55 -17.53
N VAL A 360 -22.78 -3.86 -17.54
CA VAL A 360 -24.12 -4.45 -17.58
C VAL A 360 -24.37 -5.25 -16.30
N GLY A 361 -25.64 -5.39 -15.92
CA GLY A 361 -26.00 -6.08 -14.67
C GLY A 361 -25.67 -5.26 -13.41
N PRO A 362 -25.34 -5.90 -12.28
CA PRO A 362 -25.07 -5.20 -11.02
C PRO A 362 -23.84 -4.29 -11.11
N PRO A 363 -23.61 -3.41 -10.12
CA PRO A 363 -22.32 -2.74 -9.96
C PRO A 363 -21.17 -3.75 -9.93
N ALA A 364 -19.98 -3.32 -10.34
CA ALA A 364 -18.79 -4.16 -10.20
C ALA A 364 -18.52 -4.39 -8.70
N ALA A 365 -18.31 -5.64 -8.33
CA ALA A 365 -17.99 -6.00 -6.95
C ALA A 365 -16.49 -5.84 -6.72
N VAL A 366 -16.12 -5.17 -5.62
CA VAL A 366 -14.75 -5.04 -5.12
C VAL A 366 -14.69 -5.79 -3.81
N GLN A 367 -13.94 -6.88 -3.78
CA GLN A 367 -13.77 -7.74 -2.62
C GLN A 367 -12.33 -7.63 -2.14
N THR A 368 -12.14 -7.07 -0.95
CA THR A 368 -10.83 -6.93 -0.32
C THR A 368 -10.75 -7.88 0.86
N HIS A 369 -9.70 -8.69 0.88
CA HIS A 369 -9.36 -9.59 1.98
C HIS A 369 -8.03 -9.12 2.57
N THR A 370 -8.03 -8.75 3.84
CA THR A 370 -6.88 -8.23 4.56
C THR A 370 -6.52 -9.15 5.72
N VAL A 371 -5.25 -9.48 5.89
CA VAL A 371 -4.75 -10.24 7.04
C VAL A 371 -4.19 -9.27 8.08
N THR A 372 -4.72 -9.28 9.30
CA THR A 372 -4.42 -8.30 10.35
C THR A 372 -3.47 -8.80 11.44
N ASN A 373 -3.04 -10.06 11.40
CA ASN A 373 -2.08 -10.62 12.37
C ASN A 373 -0.60 -10.34 12.04
N THR A 374 -0.33 -9.45 11.09
CA THR A 374 1.02 -9.04 10.71
C THR A 374 1.14 -7.53 10.78
N PRO A 375 2.32 -6.96 11.10
CA PRO A 375 2.47 -5.51 11.16
C PRO A 375 2.18 -4.77 9.85
N SER A 376 2.29 -5.46 8.70
CA SER A 376 2.12 -4.82 7.39
C SER A 376 0.72 -4.87 6.79
N TYR A 377 -0.15 -5.73 7.31
CA TYR A 377 -1.56 -5.83 6.91
C TYR A 377 -1.69 -6.08 5.40
N PRO A 378 -1.13 -7.19 4.88
CA PRO A 378 -1.21 -7.51 3.47
C PRO A 378 -2.66 -7.73 3.07
N GLU A 379 -3.00 -7.26 1.87
CA GLU A 379 -4.33 -7.36 1.31
C GLU A 379 -4.33 -7.78 -0.16
N GLU A 380 -5.35 -8.57 -0.51
CA GLU A 380 -5.72 -8.87 -1.89
C GLU A 380 -7.08 -8.26 -2.16
N THR A 381 -7.17 -7.50 -3.25
CA THR A 381 -8.44 -7.00 -3.76
C THR A 381 -8.78 -7.63 -5.10
N THR A 382 -9.97 -8.22 -5.21
CA THR A 382 -10.54 -8.71 -6.47
C THR A 382 -11.68 -7.79 -6.92
N VAL A 383 -11.58 -7.27 -8.13
CA VAL A 383 -12.62 -6.49 -8.80
C VAL A 383 -13.25 -7.34 -9.89
N THR A 384 -14.57 -7.55 -9.82
CA THR A 384 -15.33 -8.30 -10.82
C THR A 384 -16.40 -7.42 -11.46
N ALA A 385 -16.29 -7.19 -12.76
CA ALA A 385 -17.25 -6.41 -13.55
C ALA A 385 -17.84 -7.24 -14.69
N GLN A 386 -19.14 -7.10 -14.91
CA GLN A 386 -19.82 -7.67 -16.08
C GLN A 386 -19.86 -6.63 -17.19
N LEU A 387 -19.24 -6.94 -18.33
CA LEU A 387 -19.06 -6.02 -19.45
C LEU A 387 -19.69 -6.55 -20.73
N SER A 388 -20.20 -5.64 -21.56
CA SER A 388 -20.56 -5.88 -22.96
C SER A 388 -19.71 -4.98 -23.83
N MET A 389 -19.02 -5.55 -24.82
CA MET A 389 -18.18 -4.79 -25.74
C MET A 389 -18.97 -4.47 -27.00
N ARG A 390 -19.07 -3.19 -27.37
CA ARG A 390 -19.67 -2.72 -28.63
C ARG A 390 -18.60 -2.09 -29.51
N LEU A 391 -18.64 -2.38 -30.81
CA LEU A 391 -17.73 -1.84 -31.82
C LEU A 391 -18.50 -0.99 -32.82
N TYR A 392 -17.90 0.11 -33.26
CA TYR A 392 -18.41 0.99 -34.32
C TYR A 392 -17.26 1.83 -34.90
N ASP A 393 -17.53 2.64 -35.93
CA ASP A 393 -16.48 3.43 -36.62
C ASP A 393 -15.31 2.53 -37.06
N VAL A 394 -15.65 1.43 -37.74
CA VAL A 394 -14.67 0.44 -38.19
C VAL A 394 -14.12 0.84 -39.54
N GLU A 395 -12.80 0.78 -39.69
CA GLU A 395 -12.09 1.02 -40.94
C GLU A 395 -11.18 -0.17 -41.23
N VAL A 396 -11.18 -0.65 -42.48
CA VAL A 396 -10.28 -1.69 -42.98
C VAL A 396 -9.45 -1.08 -44.11
N ASN A 397 -8.13 -1.02 -43.95
CA ASN A 397 -7.22 -0.35 -44.88
C ASN A 397 -7.62 1.12 -45.16
N GLY A 398 -8.17 1.81 -44.16
CA GLY A 398 -8.66 3.19 -44.27
C GLY A 398 -10.00 3.34 -44.99
N VAL A 399 -10.66 2.24 -45.37
CA VAL A 399 -12.01 2.24 -45.93
C VAL A 399 -13.02 1.95 -44.82
N PRO A 400 -14.02 2.81 -44.59
CA PRO A 400 -15.08 2.54 -43.62
C PRO A 400 -15.83 1.24 -43.94
N LEU A 401 -16.02 0.41 -42.91
CA LEU A 401 -16.85 -0.79 -42.93
C LEU A 401 -18.05 -0.55 -42.04
N ASP A 402 -19.25 -0.59 -42.63
CA ASP A 402 -20.49 -0.43 -41.85
C ASP A 402 -20.81 -1.74 -41.12
N VAL A 403 -20.65 -1.70 -39.79
CA VAL A 403 -20.93 -2.83 -38.90
C VAL A 403 -22.32 -2.76 -38.29
N GLY A 404 -23.13 -1.76 -38.65
CA GLY A 404 -24.45 -1.54 -38.07
C GLY A 404 -24.41 -1.05 -36.60
N PRO A 405 -25.58 -0.76 -36.02
CA PRO A 405 -25.67 -0.21 -34.66
C PRO A 405 -25.44 -1.24 -33.55
N ASP A 406 -25.61 -2.52 -33.88
CA ASP A 406 -25.74 -3.61 -32.91
C ASP A 406 -24.50 -4.50 -32.79
N CYS A 407 -23.38 -4.18 -33.46
CA CYS A 407 -22.17 -5.01 -33.42
C CYS A 407 -21.55 -5.06 -32.02
N ARG A 408 -21.76 -6.18 -31.32
CA ARG A 408 -21.33 -6.37 -29.92
C ARG A 408 -21.08 -7.83 -29.57
N THR A 409 -20.47 -8.05 -28.41
CA THR A 409 -20.38 -9.39 -27.81
C THR A 409 -21.77 -10.02 -27.64
N GLU A 410 -21.91 -11.30 -28.00
CA GLU A 410 -23.18 -12.03 -27.98
C GLU A 410 -23.82 -12.12 -26.59
N ARG A 411 -22.97 -12.05 -25.55
CA ARG A 411 -23.33 -12.11 -24.14
C ARG A 411 -22.35 -11.25 -23.32
N PRO A 412 -22.74 -10.81 -22.12
CA PRO A 412 -21.81 -10.21 -21.19
C PRO A 412 -20.65 -11.15 -20.84
N PHE A 413 -19.50 -10.58 -20.53
CA PHE A 413 -18.34 -11.29 -20.04
C PHE A 413 -17.75 -10.64 -18.80
N GLU A 414 -17.13 -11.48 -17.97
CA GLU A 414 -16.50 -11.03 -16.75
C GLU A 414 -15.10 -10.48 -17.04
N GLN A 415 -14.86 -9.28 -16.55
CA GLN A 415 -13.52 -8.77 -16.31
C GLN A 415 -13.23 -8.94 -14.82
N VAL A 416 -12.27 -9.82 -14.53
CA VAL A 416 -11.73 -9.99 -13.18
C VAL A 416 -10.37 -9.32 -13.13
N LEU A 417 -10.18 -8.38 -12.22
CA LEU A 417 -8.89 -7.76 -11.93
C LEU A 417 -8.51 -8.04 -10.48
N ARG A 418 -7.22 -8.19 -10.22
CA ARG A 418 -6.64 -8.39 -8.90
C ARG A 418 -5.60 -7.34 -8.61
N GLY A 419 -5.64 -6.81 -7.40
CA GLY A 419 -4.67 -5.90 -6.84
C GLY A 419 -4.11 -6.50 -5.58
N TYR A 420 -2.81 -6.28 -5.36
CA TYR A 420 -2.12 -6.76 -4.18
C TYR A 420 -1.45 -5.58 -3.51
N GLY A 421 -1.65 -5.46 -2.21
CA GLY A 421 -1.14 -4.36 -1.43
C GLY A 421 -0.83 -4.74 0.00
N GLN A 422 -0.42 -3.74 0.76
CA GLN A 422 -0.29 -3.81 2.21
C GLN A 422 -0.67 -2.45 2.77
N SER A 423 -1.40 -2.42 3.88
CA SER A 423 -1.85 -1.15 4.47
C SER A 423 -0.72 -0.38 5.18
N TYR A 424 0.32 -1.06 5.68
CA TYR A 424 1.38 -0.43 6.49
C TYR A 424 2.81 -0.89 6.13
N PRO A 425 3.71 0.02 5.70
CA PRO A 425 3.36 1.28 5.04
C PRO A 425 2.57 1.02 3.74
N PRO A 426 1.68 1.94 3.32
CA PRO A 426 0.87 1.76 2.11
C PRO A 426 1.71 1.42 0.88
N ALA A 427 1.49 0.25 0.29
CA ALA A 427 2.17 -0.15 -0.94
C ALA A 427 1.27 -1.03 -1.82
N GLY A 428 1.58 -1.05 -3.12
CA GLY A 428 0.83 -1.80 -4.12
C GLY A 428 -0.54 -1.19 -4.42
N TYR A 429 -1.55 -2.05 -4.58
CA TYR A 429 -2.93 -1.62 -4.76
C TYR A 429 -3.68 -1.67 -3.44
N LEU A 430 -4.21 -0.53 -3.03
CA LEU A 430 -5.16 -0.40 -1.93
C LEU A 430 -6.40 0.34 -2.47
N VAL A 431 -7.60 -0.08 -2.10
CA VAL A 431 -8.83 0.52 -2.65
C VAL A 431 -8.85 2.04 -2.47
N ALA A 432 -8.41 2.53 -1.29
CA ALA A 432 -8.38 3.96 -0.95
C ALA A 432 -7.27 4.75 -1.69
N TYR A 433 -6.07 4.18 -1.78
CA TYR A 433 -4.89 4.87 -2.36
C TYR A 433 -4.73 4.64 -3.86
N GLY A 434 -5.49 3.71 -4.43
CA GLY A 434 -5.34 3.29 -5.82
C GLY A 434 -4.13 2.39 -6.02
N GLY A 435 -3.58 2.42 -7.22
CA GLY A 435 -2.49 1.54 -7.65
C GLY A 435 -2.90 0.64 -8.82
N THR A 436 -2.10 -0.40 -9.06
CA THR A 436 -2.24 -1.23 -10.26
C THR A 436 -3.01 -2.53 -9.99
N LEU A 437 -3.98 -2.77 -10.85
CA LEU A 437 -4.83 -3.95 -10.92
C LEU A 437 -4.51 -4.72 -12.21
N THR A 438 -4.44 -6.04 -12.15
CA THR A 438 -4.14 -6.89 -13.31
C THR A 438 -5.09 -8.07 -13.40
N GLY A 439 -5.37 -8.54 -14.60
CA GLY A 439 -6.20 -9.73 -14.77
C GLY A 439 -6.38 -10.11 -16.21
N TYR A 440 -7.28 -11.06 -16.45
CA TYR A 440 -7.57 -11.59 -17.77
C TYR A 440 -9.08 -11.61 -18.01
N ALA A 441 -9.48 -11.31 -19.23
CA ALA A 441 -10.85 -11.49 -19.69
C ALA A 441 -10.93 -12.54 -20.79
N HIS A 442 -12.06 -13.24 -20.81
CA HIS A 442 -12.48 -14.09 -21.92
C HIS A 442 -13.50 -13.32 -22.76
N ILE A 443 -13.13 -12.91 -23.97
CA ILE A 443 -14.01 -12.18 -24.88
C ILE A 443 -14.84 -13.20 -25.66
N PRO A 444 -16.19 -13.22 -25.53
CA PRO A 444 -17.05 -14.16 -26.23
C PRO A 444 -17.20 -13.78 -27.71
N PRO A 445 -17.84 -14.63 -28.53
CA PRO A 445 -18.24 -14.30 -29.90
C PRO A 445 -19.00 -12.98 -30.02
N PHE A 446 -18.98 -12.43 -31.23
CA PHE A 446 -19.72 -11.23 -31.61
C PHE A 446 -21.03 -11.60 -32.30
N ARG A 447 -22.00 -10.70 -32.21
CA ARG A 447 -23.26 -10.78 -32.93
C ARG A 447 -23.71 -9.40 -33.43
N GLY A 448 -24.60 -9.39 -34.42
CA GLY A 448 -25.25 -8.17 -34.92
C GLY A 448 -24.30 -7.23 -35.66
N CYS A 449 -23.21 -7.76 -36.20
CA CYS A 449 -22.23 -7.03 -36.99
C CYS A 449 -22.55 -7.13 -38.49
N GLY A 450 -22.64 -5.97 -39.14
CA GLY A 450 -22.94 -5.83 -40.56
C GLY A 450 -24.35 -5.28 -40.80
N VAL A 451 -24.59 -4.81 -42.03
CA VAL A 451 -25.88 -4.27 -42.47
C VAL A 451 -26.48 -5.13 -43.58
N ASP A 452 -25.72 -5.29 -44.68
CA ASP A 452 -26.15 -6.07 -45.84
C ASP A 452 -25.70 -7.54 -45.77
N GLU A 453 -24.64 -7.82 -45.01
CA GLU A 453 -24.05 -9.14 -44.84
C GLU A 453 -23.76 -9.44 -43.37
N ASP A 454 -23.67 -10.73 -43.03
CA ASP A 454 -23.32 -11.19 -41.68
C ASP A 454 -21.81 -11.14 -41.47
N LEU A 455 -21.35 -10.18 -40.67
CA LEU A 455 -19.95 -9.99 -40.29
C LEU A 455 -19.61 -10.60 -38.92
N ASP A 456 -20.56 -11.26 -38.24
CA ASP A 456 -20.35 -11.87 -36.92
C ASP A 456 -19.14 -12.82 -36.89
N PRO A 457 -18.96 -13.71 -37.90
CA PRO A 457 -17.80 -14.61 -37.94
C PRO A 457 -16.47 -13.87 -38.03
N LEU A 458 -16.43 -12.71 -38.72
CA LEU A 458 -15.21 -11.92 -38.93
C LEU A 458 -14.72 -11.29 -37.63
N PHE A 459 -15.61 -10.67 -36.85
CA PHE A 459 -15.26 -10.08 -35.56
C PHE A 459 -14.98 -11.15 -34.51
N THR A 460 -15.72 -12.25 -34.54
CA THR A 460 -15.48 -13.42 -33.67
C THR A 460 -14.11 -14.04 -33.93
N SER A 461 -13.73 -14.22 -35.20
CA SER A 461 -12.43 -14.79 -35.54
C SER A 461 -11.29 -13.85 -35.18
N ALA A 462 -11.45 -12.54 -35.34
CA ALA A 462 -10.41 -11.55 -35.08
C ALA A 462 -10.19 -11.24 -33.59
N ILE A 463 -11.24 -11.14 -32.78
CA ILE A 463 -11.16 -10.55 -31.42
C ILE A 463 -11.44 -11.57 -30.32
N SER A 464 -12.43 -12.45 -30.49
CA SER A 464 -12.89 -13.33 -29.41
C SER A 464 -11.81 -14.31 -28.95
N SER A 465 -11.77 -14.59 -27.66
CA SER A 465 -10.84 -15.52 -27.03
C SER A 465 -11.02 -16.96 -27.56
N PRO A 466 -9.94 -17.72 -27.80
CA PRO A 466 -10.02 -19.13 -28.16
C PRO A 466 -10.59 -20.00 -27.03
N GLY A 467 -11.58 -20.85 -27.37
CA GLY A 467 -12.13 -21.83 -26.43
C GLY A 467 -12.80 -21.17 -25.22
N LYS A 468 -12.41 -21.57 -24.01
CA LYS A 468 -12.92 -21.01 -22.73
C LYS A 468 -11.85 -20.23 -21.94
N LYS A 469 -10.66 -20.06 -22.51
CA LYS A 469 -9.53 -19.46 -21.80
C LYS A 469 -9.71 -17.94 -21.72
N ALA A 470 -9.49 -17.35 -20.55
CA ALA A 470 -9.29 -15.92 -20.41
C ALA A 470 -7.83 -15.61 -20.78
N ASP A 471 -7.63 -15.01 -21.95
CA ASP A 471 -6.32 -14.78 -22.55
C ASP A 471 -6.04 -13.31 -22.84
N ASN A 472 -7.03 -12.43 -22.73
CA ASN A 472 -6.86 -10.98 -22.90
C ASN A 472 -6.43 -10.36 -21.57
N TYR A 473 -5.12 -10.18 -21.42
CA TYR A 473 -4.53 -9.51 -20.26
C TYR A 473 -4.96 -8.06 -20.19
N THR A 474 -5.30 -7.59 -19.00
CA THR A 474 -5.67 -6.20 -18.71
C THR A 474 -4.86 -5.71 -17.53
N LYS A 475 -4.30 -4.51 -17.65
CA LYS A 475 -3.62 -3.78 -16.58
C LYS A 475 -4.28 -2.41 -16.44
N MET A 476 -4.85 -2.14 -15.28
CA MET A 476 -5.51 -0.88 -14.95
C MET A 476 -4.80 -0.22 -13.78
N THR A 477 -4.63 1.10 -13.84
CA THR A 477 -4.16 1.92 -12.72
C THR A 477 -5.34 2.75 -12.23
N GLN A 478 -5.69 2.60 -10.95
CA GLN A 478 -6.65 3.44 -10.25
C GLN A 478 -5.92 4.62 -9.60
N ALA A 479 -6.50 5.81 -9.67
CA ALA A 479 -6.07 6.92 -8.83
C ALA A 479 -6.55 6.75 -7.37
N PRO A 480 -6.00 7.50 -6.42
CA PRO A 480 -6.58 7.63 -5.09
C PRO A 480 -8.07 8.00 -5.15
N LEU A 481 -8.81 7.64 -4.10
CA LEU A 481 -10.22 7.97 -3.98
C LEU A 481 -10.40 9.40 -3.46
N CYS A 482 -11.25 10.17 -4.13
CA CYS A 482 -11.87 11.35 -3.52
C CYS A 482 -13.08 10.89 -2.70
N VAL A 483 -12.93 10.83 -1.38
CA VAL A 483 -13.96 10.30 -0.47
C VAL A 483 -14.90 11.42 -0.05
N ALA A 484 -16.22 11.16 -0.08
CA ALA A 484 -17.24 12.17 0.19
C ALA A 484 -17.20 12.74 1.62
N THR A 485 -16.65 12.00 2.58
CA THR A 485 -16.44 12.47 3.96
C THR A 485 -15.24 13.40 4.12
N ASN A 486 -14.38 13.51 3.10
CA ASN A 486 -13.25 14.43 3.08
C ASN A 486 -13.12 15.16 1.73
N PRO A 487 -14.11 16.00 1.36
CA PRO A 487 -14.18 16.62 0.03
C PRO A 487 -13.10 17.68 -0.21
N GLU A 488 -12.47 18.19 0.85
CA GLU A 488 -11.35 19.15 0.80
C GLU A 488 -9.97 18.45 0.86
N GLY A 489 -9.96 17.12 0.91
CA GLY A 489 -8.74 16.32 0.96
C GLY A 489 -7.89 16.46 -0.31
N PRO A 490 -6.59 16.11 -0.24
CA PRO A 490 -5.65 16.29 -1.34
C PRO A 490 -6.03 15.49 -2.60
N ASP A 491 -6.79 14.42 -2.46
CA ASP A 491 -7.24 13.56 -3.56
C ASP A 491 -8.55 14.03 -4.22
N CYS A 492 -9.11 15.14 -3.75
CA CYS A 492 -10.30 15.78 -4.29
C CYS A 492 -9.94 17.08 -5.06
N PRO A 493 -10.51 17.33 -6.25
CA PRO A 493 -11.39 16.44 -7.02
C PRO A 493 -10.64 15.22 -7.57
N PRO A 494 -11.37 14.13 -7.93
CA PRO A 494 -10.76 12.89 -8.39
C PRO A 494 -9.86 13.12 -9.61
N ARG A 495 -8.62 12.63 -9.51
CA ARG A 495 -7.57 12.85 -10.51
C ARG A 495 -7.51 11.71 -11.52
N LYS A 496 -7.14 12.01 -12.77
CA LYS A 496 -6.92 11.01 -13.82
C LYS A 496 -5.55 10.34 -13.62
N PRO A 497 -5.46 9.00 -13.51
CA PRO A 497 -4.18 8.32 -13.38
C PRO A 497 -3.44 8.27 -14.72
N LYS A 498 -2.11 8.19 -14.66
CA LYS A 498 -1.27 7.91 -15.84
C LYS A 498 -1.16 6.38 -16.00
N PRO A 499 -1.76 5.79 -17.05
CA PRO A 499 -1.78 4.34 -17.21
C PRO A 499 -0.37 3.77 -17.36
N GLU A 500 -0.16 2.57 -16.82
CA GLU A 500 1.07 1.80 -16.99
C GLU A 500 0.91 0.80 -18.12
N ARG A 501 1.96 0.66 -18.93
CA ARG A 501 2.03 -0.38 -19.96
C ARG A 501 2.41 -1.74 -19.36
#